data_AF-A0A6P7TVC4-F1
#
_entry.id   AF-A0A6P7TVC4-F1
#
_cell.length_a   1.000
_cell.length_b   1.000
_cell.length_c   1.000
_cell.angle_alpha   90.00
_cell.angle_beta   90.00
_cell.angle_gamma   90.00
#
_symmetry.space_group_name_H-M   'P 1'
#
loop_
_entity.id
_entity.type
_entity.pdbx_description
1 polymer ?
#
loop_
_entity_poly.entity_id
_entity_poly.type
_entity_poly.pdbx_seq_one_letter_code
_entity_poly.pdbx_strand_id
1 'polypeptide(L)'
;MDKFSLFRHKSCRELCQFPNLAQLENNHEADISISDDDLFIYCDHLKSLHNDMSCRCQDLISMEIPDWLINPFIDDYTNEADSEIQEELITLQNDFELNPLFKNSYQEFWLQKEISESYLKLWEATKHFFVAFLTTYMAAWSQSND
;
A
#
# COMPACT_ATOMS: atom_id res chain seq x y z
N MET A 1 -24.86 -19.33 -23.57
CA MET A 1 -23.50 -19.10 -23.06
C MET A 1 -23.62 -18.97 -21.55
N ASP A 2 -23.01 -19.87 -20.79
CA ASP A 2 -23.27 -20.02 -19.36
C ASP A 2 -22.58 -18.91 -18.55
N LYS A 3 -23.26 -18.33 -17.56
CA LYS A 3 -22.75 -17.21 -16.75
C LYS A 3 -21.48 -17.61 -16.00
N PHE A 4 -21.38 -18.90 -15.65
CA PHE A 4 -20.22 -19.52 -15.04
C PHE A 4 -19.03 -19.63 -15.99
N SER A 5 -19.26 -19.95 -17.27
CA SER A 5 -18.18 -20.00 -18.27
C SER A 5 -17.54 -18.63 -18.50
N LEU A 6 -18.34 -17.56 -18.42
CA LEU A 6 -17.86 -16.18 -18.52
C LEU A 6 -17.11 -15.73 -17.26
N PHE A 7 -17.57 -16.14 -16.08
CA PHE A 7 -16.90 -15.88 -14.81
C PHE A 7 -15.53 -16.57 -14.75
N ARG A 8 -15.46 -17.86 -15.13
CA ARG A 8 -14.21 -18.63 -15.19
C ARG A 8 -13.17 -17.95 -16.08
N HIS A 9 -13.57 -17.52 -17.28
CA HIS A 9 -12.65 -16.85 -18.21
C HIS A 9 -12.15 -15.48 -17.69
N LYS A 10 -13.00 -14.70 -17.01
CA LYS A 10 -12.61 -13.41 -16.44
C LYS A 10 -11.76 -13.54 -15.17
N SER A 11 -12.14 -14.43 -14.25
CA SER A 11 -11.39 -14.67 -13.02
C SER A 11 -10.03 -15.30 -13.29
N CYS A 12 -9.90 -16.25 -14.21
CA CYS A 12 -8.59 -16.83 -14.53
C CYS A 12 -7.58 -15.79 -15.03
N ARG A 13 -8.02 -14.77 -15.79
CA ARG A 13 -7.15 -13.69 -16.27
C ARG A 13 -6.66 -12.75 -15.16
N GLU A 14 -7.48 -12.52 -14.14
CA GLU A 14 -7.09 -11.72 -12.95
C GLU A 14 -6.23 -12.53 -11.96
N LEU A 15 -6.34 -13.87 -12.01
CA LEU A 15 -5.62 -14.79 -11.13
C LEU A 15 -4.26 -15.24 -11.70
N CYS A 16 -3.80 -14.70 -12.84
CA CYS A 16 -2.46 -14.98 -13.40
C CYS A 16 -1.31 -14.66 -12.43
N GLN A 17 -1.56 -13.82 -11.42
CA GLN A 17 -0.63 -13.56 -10.33
C GLN A 17 -0.36 -14.78 -9.42
N PHE A 18 -1.24 -15.80 -9.46
CA PHE A 18 -1.10 -17.02 -8.69
C PHE A 18 -0.63 -18.16 -9.62
N PRO A 19 0.63 -18.61 -9.50
CA PRO A 19 1.22 -19.63 -10.39
C PRO A 19 0.40 -20.93 -10.45
N ASN A 20 -0.20 -21.32 -9.32
CA ASN A 20 -1.03 -22.53 -9.20
C ASN A 20 -2.31 -22.47 -10.06
N LEU A 21 -2.84 -21.27 -10.33
CA LEU A 21 -4.06 -21.07 -11.12
C LEU A 21 -3.75 -20.83 -12.60
N ALA A 22 -2.62 -20.18 -12.91
CA ALA A 22 -2.11 -20.04 -14.27
C ALA A 22 -1.72 -21.40 -14.89
N GLN A 23 -1.21 -22.34 -14.08
CA GLN A 23 -0.90 -23.70 -14.54
C GLN A 23 -2.16 -24.48 -14.97
N LEU A 24 -3.32 -24.14 -14.41
CA LEU A 24 -4.59 -24.79 -14.69
C LEU A 24 -5.18 -24.40 -16.05
N GLU A 25 -4.82 -23.23 -16.58
CA GLU A 25 -5.15 -22.78 -17.93
C GLU A 25 -4.26 -23.46 -18.99
N ASN A 26 -2.99 -23.71 -18.67
CA ASN A 26 -2.01 -24.28 -19.61
C ASN A 26 -2.07 -25.82 -19.72
N ASN A 27 -2.55 -26.51 -18.69
CA ASN A 27 -2.68 -27.97 -18.66
C ASN A 27 -3.97 -28.44 -19.35
N HIS A 28 -4.14 -28.12 -20.63
CA HIS A 28 -5.27 -28.56 -21.46
C HIS A 28 -5.33 -30.10 -21.70
N GLU A 29 -4.36 -30.87 -21.20
CA GLU A 29 -4.28 -32.33 -21.40
C GLU A 29 -4.79 -33.17 -20.21
N ALA A 30 -5.00 -32.58 -19.03
CA ALA A 30 -5.62 -33.28 -17.91
C ALA A 30 -7.04 -32.74 -17.72
N ASP A 31 -8.02 -33.62 -17.74
CA ASP A 31 -9.43 -33.39 -17.46
C ASP A 31 -9.65 -33.01 -15.97
N ILE A 32 -8.94 -31.98 -15.49
CA ILE A 32 -9.14 -31.36 -14.18
C ILE A 32 -10.33 -30.42 -14.34
N SER A 33 -11.51 -31.03 -14.47
CA SER A 33 -12.75 -30.32 -14.25
C SER A 33 -12.82 -29.93 -12.78
N ILE A 34 -12.31 -28.74 -12.42
CA ILE A 34 -12.61 -28.12 -11.13
C ILE A 34 -14.14 -28.10 -11.01
N SER A 35 -14.66 -28.79 -9.99
CA SER A 35 -16.10 -28.81 -9.74
C SER A 35 -16.56 -27.39 -9.39
N ASP A 36 -17.81 -27.07 -9.71
CA ASP A 36 -18.40 -25.81 -9.26
C ASP A 36 -18.32 -25.70 -7.72
N ASP A 37 -18.43 -26.82 -7.00
CA ASP A 37 -18.26 -26.89 -5.54
C ASP A 37 -16.86 -26.46 -5.08
N ASP A 38 -15.81 -26.90 -5.77
CA ASP A 38 -14.42 -26.53 -5.48
C ASP A 38 -14.20 -25.03 -5.74
N LEU A 39 -14.83 -24.50 -6.81
CA LEU A 39 -14.79 -23.08 -7.12
C LEU A 39 -15.52 -22.26 -6.05
N PHE A 40 -16.65 -22.73 -5.54
CA PHE A 40 -17.36 -22.08 -4.44
C PHE A 40 -16.52 -22.02 -3.17
N ILE A 41 -15.87 -23.13 -2.79
CA ILE A 41 -14.97 -23.19 -1.63
C ILE A 41 -13.80 -22.21 -1.82
N TYR A 42 -13.21 -22.18 -3.01
CA TYR A 42 -12.12 -21.26 -3.31
C TYR A 42 -12.56 -19.79 -3.24
N CYS A 43 -13.73 -19.45 -3.79
CA CYS A 43 -14.30 -18.11 -3.67
C CYS A 43 -14.60 -17.73 -2.21
N ASP A 44 -15.04 -18.67 -1.38
CA ASP A 44 -15.27 -18.44 0.04
C ASP A 44 -13.97 -18.14 0.78
N HIS A 45 -12.91 -18.92 0.52
CA HIS A 45 -11.58 -18.66 1.05
C HIS A 45 -11.05 -17.29 0.65
N LEU A 46 -11.20 -16.89 -0.62
CA LEU A 46 -10.80 -15.56 -1.08
C LEU A 46 -11.56 -14.44 -0.36
N LYS A 47 -12.86 -14.62 -0.12
CA LYS A 47 -13.64 -13.65 0.66
C LYS A 47 -13.19 -13.59 2.11
N SER A 48 -12.91 -14.72 2.73
CA SER A 48 -12.39 -14.78 4.10
C SER A 48 -11.03 -14.09 4.20
N LEU A 49 -10.13 -14.35 3.24
CA LEU A 49 -8.82 -13.70 3.18
C LEU A 49 -8.95 -12.19 2.95
N HIS A 50 -9.82 -11.77 2.03
CA HIS A 50 -10.10 -10.35 1.81
C HIS A 50 -10.59 -9.67 3.10
N ASN A 51 -11.50 -10.31 3.83
CA ASN A 51 -12.02 -9.78 5.09
C ASN A 51 -10.94 -9.71 6.18
N ASP A 52 -10.11 -10.75 6.34
CA ASP A 52 -8.97 -10.74 7.28
C ASP A 52 -8.00 -9.60 6.96
N MET A 53 -7.59 -9.49 5.70
CA MET A 53 -6.70 -8.42 5.24
C MET A 53 -7.33 -7.04 5.39
N SER A 54 -8.63 -6.88 5.10
CA SER A 54 -9.33 -5.61 5.28
C SER A 54 -9.36 -5.20 6.75
N CYS A 55 -9.65 -6.13 7.66
CA CYS A 55 -9.65 -5.88 9.10
C CYS A 55 -8.25 -5.49 9.61
N ARG A 56 -7.21 -6.22 9.19
CA ARG A 56 -5.83 -5.95 9.62
C ARG A 56 -5.23 -4.69 9.02
N CYS A 57 -5.70 -4.27 7.85
CA CYS A 57 -5.27 -3.05 7.18
C CYS A 57 -6.24 -1.88 7.41
N GLN A 58 -7.26 -2.05 8.26
CA GLN A 58 -8.33 -1.05 8.38
C GLN A 58 -7.76 0.32 8.77
N ASP A 59 -6.81 0.35 9.69
CA ASP A 59 -6.14 1.58 10.14
C ASP A 59 -5.40 2.29 9.01
N LEU A 60 -4.80 1.52 8.08
CA LEU A 60 -4.09 2.06 6.90
C LEU A 60 -5.05 2.57 5.85
N ILE A 61 -6.17 1.86 5.65
CA ILE A 61 -7.23 2.26 4.71
C ILE A 61 -7.92 3.53 5.19
N SER A 62 -8.08 3.69 6.51
CA SER A 62 -8.63 4.90 7.13
C SER A 62 -7.60 5.99 7.39
N MET A 63 -6.33 5.77 7.06
CA MET A 63 -5.28 6.74 7.34
C MET A 63 -5.41 7.93 6.39
N GLU A 64 -5.59 9.12 6.96
CA GLU A 64 -5.53 10.37 6.21
C GLU A 64 -4.05 10.81 6.14
N ILE A 65 -3.55 10.92 4.92
CA ILE A 65 -2.20 11.42 4.65
C ILE A 65 -2.28 12.95 4.67
N PRO A 66 -1.56 13.64 5.58
CA PRO A 66 -1.59 15.09 5.64
C PRO A 66 -1.03 15.74 4.36
N ASP A 67 -1.56 16.90 3.99
CA ASP A 67 -1.16 17.58 2.76
C ASP A 67 0.30 18.07 2.84
N TRP A 68 0.78 18.42 4.05
CA TRP A 68 2.17 18.79 4.28
C TRP A 68 3.16 17.63 4.04
N LEU A 69 2.73 16.38 4.16
CA LEU A 69 3.57 15.22 3.88
C LEU A 69 3.72 15.00 2.36
N ILE A 70 2.64 15.26 1.63
CA ILE A 70 2.60 15.19 0.16
C ILE A 70 3.41 16.34 -0.43
N ASN A 71 3.26 17.54 0.10
CA ASN A 71 4.00 18.72 -0.31
C ASN A 71 4.31 19.63 0.90
N PRO A 72 5.54 19.60 1.44
CA PRO A 72 5.90 20.39 2.60
C PRO A 72 6.05 21.89 2.31
N PHE A 73 5.90 22.32 1.05
CA PHE A 73 6.00 23.72 0.63
C PHE A 73 4.64 24.39 0.37
N ILE A 74 3.53 23.79 0.80
CA ILE A 74 2.21 24.44 0.80
C ILE A 74 2.09 25.43 1.96
N ASP A 75 1.28 26.46 1.81
CA ASP A 75 1.10 27.48 2.87
C ASP A 75 0.02 27.10 3.91
N ASP A 76 -0.84 26.12 3.62
CA ASP A 76 -2.02 25.80 4.42
C ASP A 76 -1.92 24.41 5.09
N TYR A 77 -1.20 24.34 6.22
CA TYR A 77 -1.03 23.12 7.04
C TYR A 77 -1.30 23.36 8.53
N THR A 78 -1.80 24.54 8.88
CA THR A 78 -1.96 25.02 10.26
C THR A 78 -3.02 24.26 11.07
N ASN A 79 -3.91 23.54 10.40
CA ASN A 79 -4.97 22.73 11.04
C ASN A 79 -4.63 21.23 11.10
N GLU A 80 -3.57 20.78 10.43
CA GLU A 80 -3.24 19.35 10.26
C GLU A 80 -2.00 18.93 11.07
N ALA A 81 -1.08 19.86 11.30
CA ALA A 81 0.19 19.60 11.97
C ALA A 81 0.18 20.13 13.40
N ASP A 82 0.80 19.40 14.33
CA ASP A 82 1.08 19.88 15.69
C ASP A 82 2.04 21.07 15.66
N SER A 83 2.03 21.91 16.71
CA SER A 83 2.85 23.13 16.78
C SER A 83 4.35 22.87 16.57
N GLU A 84 4.87 21.75 17.07
CA GLU A 84 6.29 21.38 16.88
C GLU A 84 6.60 21.05 15.41
N ILE A 85 5.67 20.40 14.69
CA ILE A 85 5.82 20.08 13.27
C ILE A 85 5.68 21.34 12.42
N GLN A 86 4.79 22.26 12.79
CA GLN A 86 4.63 23.53 12.11
C GLN A 86 5.91 24.39 12.15
N GLU A 87 6.60 24.44 13.29
CA GLU A 87 7.87 25.17 13.42
C GLU A 87 8.95 24.61 12.49
N GLU A 88 9.07 23.29 12.39
CA GLU A 88 10.01 22.64 11.48
C GLU A 88 9.61 22.82 10.01
N LEU A 89 8.32 22.77 9.67
CA LEU A 89 7.81 23.05 8.32
C LEU A 89 8.12 24.49 7.90
N ILE A 90 7.90 25.48 8.77
CA ILE A 90 8.25 26.88 8.49
C ILE A 90 9.76 27.01 8.24
N THR A 91 10.58 26.33 9.04
CA THR A 91 12.04 26.37 8.88
C THR A 91 12.46 25.75 7.54
N LEU A 92 11.89 24.59 7.20
CA LEU A 92 12.13 23.89 5.94
C LEU A 92 11.70 24.72 4.72
N GLN A 93 10.56 25.42 4.81
CA GLN A 93 10.05 26.29 3.74
C GLN A 93 10.94 27.50 3.46
N ASN A 94 11.62 27.99 4.49
CA ASN A 94 12.58 29.09 4.36
C ASN A 94 13.96 28.63 3.82
N ASP A 95 14.17 27.33 3.67
CA ASP A 95 15.36 26.77 3.07
C ASP A 95 15.21 26.70 1.53
N PHE A 96 15.84 27.66 0.85
CA PHE A 96 15.80 27.78 -0.60
C PHE A 96 16.54 26.65 -1.32
N GLU A 97 17.42 25.91 -0.65
CA GLU A 97 18.16 24.79 -1.26
C GLU A 97 17.32 23.50 -1.32
N LEU A 98 16.35 23.35 -0.41
CA LEU A 98 15.53 22.14 -0.28
C LEU A 98 14.37 22.06 -1.28
N ASN A 99 13.78 23.19 -1.66
CA ASN A 99 12.68 23.24 -2.64
C ASN A 99 13.03 22.59 -3.99
N PRO A 100 14.17 22.89 -4.64
CA PRO A 100 14.54 22.20 -5.88
C PRO A 100 14.83 20.70 -5.69
N LEU A 101 15.29 20.27 -4.50
CA LEU A 101 15.54 18.85 -4.21
C LEU A 101 14.24 18.05 -4.11
N PHE A 102 13.20 18.63 -3.51
CA PHE A 102 11.88 18.00 -3.45
C PHE A 102 11.28 17.73 -4.84
N LYS A 103 11.48 18.66 -5.80
CA LYS A 103 10.95 18.52 -7.18
C LYS A 103 11.53 17.34 -7.94
N ASN A 104 12.68 16.82 -7.52
CA ASN A 104 13.33 15.69 -8.20
C ASN A 104 12.71 14.35 -7.79
N SER A 105 12.42 14.15 -6.50
CA SER A 105 11.79 12.93 -5.98
C SER A 105 11.30 13.13 -4.55
N TYR A 106 10.02 12.83 -4.30
CA TYR A 106 9.43 12.94 -2.96
C TYR A 106 10.02 11.90 -1.97
N GLN A 107 10.32 10.68 -2.44
CA GLN A 107 10.88 9.62 -1.58
C GLN A 107 12.33 9.94 -1.21
N GLU A 108 13.13 10.36 -2.20
CA GLU A 108 14.53 10.69 -1.95
C GLU A 108 14.66 11.95 -1.11
N PHE A 109 13.70 12.88 -1.19
CA PHE A 109 13.64 14.03 -0.30
C PHE A 109 13.52 13.61 1.17
N TRP A 110 12.47 12.87 1.52
CA TRP A 110 12.23 12.49 2.91
C TRP A 110 13.30 11.54 3.48
N LEU A 111 13.92 10.71 2.64
CA LEU A 111 14.96 9.75 3.06
C LEU A 111 16.37 10.36 3.19
N GLN A 112 16.55 11.66 2.92
CA GLN A 112 17.83 12.33 3.08
C GLN A 112 18.24 12.41 4.55
N LYS A 113 19.54 12.22 4.79
CA LYS A 113 20.11 12.26 6.13
C LYS A 113 19.94 13.66 6.75
N GLU A 114 20.11 14.68 5.93
CA GLU A 114 19.97 16.09 6.28
C GLU A 114 18.56 16.39 6.81
N ILE A 115 17.52 15.82 6.18
CA ILE A 115 16.13 15.96 6.64
C ILE A 115 15.94 15.27 7.99
N SER A 116 16.45 14.03 8.12
CA SER A 116 16.32 13.26 9.36
C SER A 116 17.07 13.85 10.56
N GLU A 117 18.15 14.59 10.32
CA GLU A 117 18.97 15.20 11.38
C GLU A 117 18.56 16.64 11.71
N SER A 118 18.04 17.38 10.72
CA SER A 118 17.72 18.81 10.87
C SER A 118 16.26 19.08 11.21
N TYR A 119 15.35 18.15 10.85
CA TYR A 119 13.90 18.26 11.07
C TYR A 119 13.39 16.98 11.75
N LEU A 120 13.79 16.79 13.01
CA LEU A 120 13.56 15.54 13.74
C LEU A 120 12.07 15.25 13.95
N LYS A 121 11.28 16.25 14.32
CA LYS A 121 9.85 16.07 14.63
C LYS A 121 9.05 15.78 13.37
N LEU A 122 9.36 16.51 12.30
CA LEU A 122 8.81 16.31 10.98
C LEU A 122 9.18 14.93 10.44
N TRP A 123 10.45 14.52 10.58
CA TRP A 123 10.91 13.20 10.16
C TRP A 123 10.26 12.08 10.97
N GLU A 124 10.11 12.23 12.29
CA GLU A 124 9.40 11.27 13.13
C GLU A 124 7.95 11.10 12.69
N ALA A 125 7.23 12.20 12.44
CA ALA A 125 5.86 12.15 11.94
C ALA A 125 5.79 11.43 10.59
N THR A 126 6.62 11.84 9.63
CA THR A 126 6.74 11.23 8.29
C THR A 126 7.05 9.72 8.36
N LYS A 127 7.93 9.31 9.28
CA LYS A 127 8.32 7.91 9.47
C LYS A 127 7.14 7.02 9.88
N HIS A 128 6.20 7.53 10.68
CA HIS A 128 5.03 6.74 11.07
C HIS A 128 4.23 6.29 9.84
N PHE A 129 4.06 7.18 8.86
CA PHE A 129 3.40 6.84 7.61
C PHE A 129 4.18 5.79 6.82
N PHE A 130 5.51 5.94 6.68
CA PHE A 130 6.34 4.95 5.96
C PHE A 130 6.36 3.57 6.62
N VAL A 131 6.44 3.49 7.95
CA VAL A 131 6.45 2.22 8.69
C VAL A 131 5.10 1.51 8.59
N ALA A 132 4.00 2.26 8.58
CA ALA A 132 2.66 1.73 8.42
C ALA A 132 2.53 0.93 7.10
N PHE A 133 3.08 1.45 5.99
CA PHE A 133 3.13 0.74 4.71
C PHE A 133 4.04 -0.50 4.68
N LEU A 134 5.18 -0.46 5.39
CA LEU A 134 6.14 -1.58 5.42
C LEU A 134 5.69 -2.75 6.30
N THR A 135 5.00 -2.46 7.41
CA THR A 135 4.53 -3.50 8.35
C THR A 135 3.38 -4.32 7.78
N THR A 136 2.48 -3.73 6.98
CA THR A 136 1.45 -4.48 6.24
C THR A 136 2.05 -5.49 5.29
N TYR A 137 3.07 -5.06 4.55
CA TYR A 137 3.78 -5.91 3.61
C TYR A 137 4.44 -7.09 4.33
N MET A 138 5.16 -6.85 5.42
CA MET A 138 5.82 -7.92 6.18
C MET A 138 4.84 -8.88 6.88
N ALA A 139 3.72 -8.36 7.40
CA ALA A 139 2.69 -9.19 8.03
C ALA A 139 1.93 -10.06 7.02
N ALA A 140 1.82 -9.63 5.75
CA ALA A 140 1.32 -10.45 4.66
C ALA A 140 2.33 -11.55 4.25
N TRP A 141 3.63 -11.24 4.28
CA TRP A 141 4.68 -12.20 3.94
C TRP A 141 4.91 -13.29 4.99
N SER A 142 4.79 -12.96 6.28
CA SER A 142 5.04 -13.94 7.36
C SER A 142 4.03 -15.09 7.38
N GLN A 143 2.80 -14.88 6.91
CA GLN A 143 1.76 -15.91 6.89
C GLN A 143 1.78 -16.79 5.63
N SER A 144 2.57 -16.42 4.62
CA SER A 144 2.73 -17.23 3.39
C SER A 144 3.77 -18.33 3.55
N ASN A 145 4.51 -18.36 4.66
CA ASN A 145 5.64 -19.28 4.90
C ASN A 145 5.41 -20.27 6.06
N ASP A 146 4.19 -20.33 6.61
CA ASP A 146 3.73 -21.34 7.57
C ASP A 146 2.69 -22.27 6.92
#